data_AF-A0A7K3ZWB5-F1
#
_entry.id   AF-A0A7K3ZWB5-F1
#
_cell.length_a   1.000
_cell.length_b   1.000
_cell.length_c   1.000
_cell.angle_alpha   90.00
_cell.angle_beta   90.00
_cell.angle_gamma   90.00
#
_symmetry.space_group_name_H-M   'P 1'
#
loop_
_entity.id
_entity.type
_entity.pdbx_description
1 polymer ?
#
loop_
_entity_poly.entity_id
_entity_poly.type
_entity_poly.pdbx_seq_one_letter_code
_entity_poly.pdbx_strand_id
1 'polypeptide(L)'
;MADIKLDISPMYEGERIRKDDLWVELGGPKADGFELSLASSMDEVQDGKVTVIGPDLKDIAEGSTIPFGMIFKVAGEKIEKDLESIIERRNHALLSYISGLMHLNQRYDIWMRIGKGLKKKGVTSWVEIFTPVIELYKAEMPFIEKLEITIVTDPAQVKAELAKAMDVYKARDERAKGLHDEDVDVFYGCTLCQAFAPTSACVVTPDRPSLCGAITWFDGRAAAKVDPEGPQFPIEKGTAVDQVSGEYAAINEMAEKRSGGEYSRMLLYTFFDAPHTSCGCFETIGFYMPEVDGIGLADRDFKGATPNGLPFSTMAGQTGGGKQVVGFLGMGILYYFSPKFLQA
;
A
#
# COMPACT_ATOMS: atom_id res chain seq x y z
N MET A 1 13.54 -9.76 -31.00
CA MET A 1 14.07 -8.87 -29.95
C MET A 1 14.88 -9.76 -29.02
N ALA A 2 16.02 -9.29 -28.51
CA ALA A 2 16.74 -10.06 -27.50
C ALA A 2 15.85 -10.19 -26.26
N ASP A 3 15.75 -11.38 -25.70
CA ASP A 3 14.92 -11.63 -24.52
C ASP A 3 15.57 -10.92 -23.32
N ILE A 4 15.04 -9.77 -22.93
CA ILE A 4 15.61 -8.97 -21.84
C ILE A 4 15.26 -9.69 -20.54
N LYS A 5 16.27 -10.28 -19.92
CA LYS A 5 16.11 -10.92 -18.61
C LYS A 5 16.20 -9.89 -17.50
N LEU A 6 15.07 -9.62 -16.85
CA LEU A 6 15.01 -8.84 -15.62
C LEU A 6 15.44 -9.69 -14.43
N ASP A 7 16.08 -9.06 -13.44
CA ASP A 7 16.37 -9.72 -12.16
C ASP A 7 15.17 -9.45 -11.24
N ILE A 8 14.40 -10.50 -10.97
CA ILE A 8 13.15 -10.43 -10.19
C ILE A 8 13.33 -11.28 -8.94
N SER A 9 13.25 -10.67 -7.77
CA SER A 9 13.39 -11.35 -6.48
C SER A 9 12.83 -10.47 -5.35
N PRO A 10 12.19 -11.06 -4.32
CA PRO A 10 11.78 -10.35 -3.11
C PRO A 10 12.91 -9.60 -2.41
N MET A 11 14.17 -10.01 -2.62
CA MET A 11 15.33 -9.33 -2.02
C MET A 11 15.50 -7.87 -2.48
N TYR A 12 14.89 -7.49 -3.61
CA TYR A 12 14.97 -6.14 -4.15
C TYR A 12 13.87 -5.21 -3.63
N GLU A 13 12.89 -5.70 -2.87
CA GLU A 13 11.74 -4.88 -2.40
C GLU A 13 12.17 -3.62 -1.64
N GLY A 14 13.28 -3.72 -0.89
CA GLY A 14 13.86 -2.61 -0.12
C GLY A 14 14.77 -1.67 -0.92
N GLU A 15 14.98 -1.91 -2.22
CA GLU A 15 15.85 -1.10 -3.06
C GLU A 15 15.36 0.36 -3.12
N ARG A 16 16.31 1.31 -2.98
CA ARG A 16 16.04 2.75 -3.05
C ARG A 16 16.88 3.39 -4.14
N ILE A 17 16.20 3.95 -5.14
CA ILE A 17 16.83 4.58 -6.29
C ILE A 17 17.06 6.06 -5.99
N ARG A 18 18.33 6.44 -5.85
CA ARG A 18 18.75 7.82 -5.59
C ARG A 18 18.93 8.59 -6.90
N LYS A 19 19.06 9.92 -6.78
CA LYS A 19 19.14 10.83 -7.93
C LYS A 19 20.26 10.47 -8.92
N ASP A 20 21.41 10.01 -8.44
CA ASP A 20 22.55 9.69 -9.29
C ASP A 20 22.32 8.45 -10.18
N ASP A 21 21.49 7.51 -9.68
CA ASP A 21 21.11 6.27 -10.36
C ASP A 21 19.76 6.37 -11.08
N LEU A 22 19.07 7.51 -10.98
CA LEU A 22 17.74 7.71 -11.56
C LEU A 22 17.81 7.77 -13.09
N TRP A 23 17.02 6.94 -13.77
CA TRP A 23 16.73 7.07 -15.20
C TRP A 23 15.44 7.87 -15.42
N VAL A 24 14.33 7.48 -14.80
CA VAL A 24 13.03 8.17 -14.93
C VAL A 24 12.32 8.14 -13.59
N GLU A 25 11.71 9.27 -13.20
CA GLU A 25 10.78 9.37 -12.07
C GLU A 25 9.34 9.42 -12.57
N LEU A 26 8.45 8.64 -11.94
CA LEU A 26 7.06 8.48 -12.36
C LEU A 26 6.13 8.89 -11.23
N GLY A 27 5.16 9.77 -11.52
CA GLY A 27 4.29 10.33 -10.50
C GLY A 27 5.07 11.09 -9.41
N GLY A 28 4.69 10.87 -8.15
CA GLY A 28 5.29 11.53 -7.00
C GLY A 28 5.01 13.04 -6.93
N PRO A 29 5.74 13.81 -6.11
CA PRO A 29 5.31 15.16 -5.70
C PRO A 29 5.33 16.21 -6.83
N LYS A 30 5.70 15.84 -8.06
CA LYS A 30 5.90 16.75 -9.18
C LYS A 30 5.12 16.36 -10.45
N ALA A 31 4.45 15.22 -10.46
CA ALA A 31 3.66 14.77 -11.61
C ALA A 31 2.51 13.87 -11.15
N ASP A 32 1.42 13.87 -11.91
CA ASP A 32 0.26 13.02 -11.61
C ASP A 32 0.65 11.53 -11.72
N GLY A 33 0.33 10.75 -10.69
CA GLY A 33 0.59 9.31 -10.64
C GLY A 33 -0.68 8.56 -10.24
N PHE A 34 -0.99 7.42 -10.86
CA PHE A 34 -2.00 6.53 -10.28
C PHE A 34 -1.80 5.04 -10.59
N GLU A 35 -2.35 4.19 -9.73
CA GLU A 35 -2.49 2.75 -9.96
C GLU A 35 -3.91 2.27 -9.66
N LEU A 36 -4.50 1.50 -10.56
CA LEU A 36 -5.86 1.02 -10.41
C LEU A 36 -5.97 -0.47 -10.77
N SER A 37 -6.48 -1.29 -9.87
CA SER A 37 -6.89 -2.67 -10.19
C SER A 37 -8.40 -2.77 -10.33
N LEU A 38 -8.88 -3.52 -11.31
CA LEU A 38 -10.29 -3.69 -11.63
C LEU A 38 -10.64 -5.17 -11.79
N ALA A 39 -11.60 -5.65 -11.00
CA ALA A 39 -12.20 -6.95 -11.18
C ALA A 39 -13.04 -6.91 -12.47
N SER A 40 -12.69 -7.75 -13.44
CA SER A 40 -13.31 -7.80 -14.77
C SER A 40 -13.82 -9.20 -15.07
N SER A 41 -14.74 -9.32 -16.02
CA SER A 41 -15.18 -10.65 -16.48
C SER A 41 -14.13 -11.32 -17.37
N MET A 42 -14.18 -12.66 -17.47
CA MET A 42 -13.24 -13.44 -18.28
C MET A 42 -13.23 -13.06 -19.76
N ASP A 43 -14.32 -12.50 -20.30
CA ASP A 43 -14.44 -12.10 -21.71
C ASP A 43 -13.89 -10.69 -21.98
N GLU A 44 -13.74 -9.87 -20.94
CA GLU A 44 -13.26 -8.48 -21.04
C GLU A 44 -11.73 -8.37 -20.93
N VAL A 45 -11.05 -9.45 -20.52
CA VAL A 45 -9.60 -9.47 -20.27
C VAL A 45 -8.86 -10.28 -21.33
N GLN A 46 -7.89 -9.65 -22.00
CA GLN A 46 -6.96 -10.32 -22.90
C GLN A 46 -5.70 -10.74 -22.12
N ASP A 47 -5.68 -11.98 -21.63
CA ASP A 47 -4.60 -12.49 -20.78
C ASP A 47 -3.20 -12.26 -21.38
N GLY A 48 -2.28 -11.75 -20.56
CA GLY A 48 -0.90 -11.46 -20.94
C GLY A 48 -0.69 -10.16 -21.72
N LYS A 49 -1.76 -9.40 -22.00
CA LYS A 49 -1.64 -8.18 -22.80
C LYS A 49 -1.10 -7.00 -21.97
N VAL A 50 -0.11 -6.32 -22.54
CA VAL A 50 0.36 -5.01 -22.08
C VAL A 50 0.07 -3.97 -23.16
N THR A 51 -0.65 -2.90 -22.80
CA THR A 51 -0.96 -1.77 -23.69
C THR A 51 -0.23 -0.53 -23.20
N VAL A 52 0.35 0.26 -24.11
CA VAL A 52 1.02 1.53 -23.79
C VAL A 52 0.26 2.68 -24.47
N ILE A 53 -0.16 3.67 -23.69
CA ILE A 53 -0.85 4.88 -24.15
C ILE A 53 0.04 6.09 -23.83
N GLY A 54 0.82 6.52 -24.81
CA GLY A 54 1.75 7.63 -24.70
C GLY A 54 3.20 7.25 -25.03
N PRO A 55 4.18 8.10 -24.66
CA PRO A 55 5.60 7.83 -24.90
C PRO A 55 6.08 6.53 -24.26
N ASP A 56 6.89 5.77 -24.99
CA ASP A 56 7.54 4.57 -24.49
C ASP A 56 8.89 4.91 -23.83
N LEU A 57 9.50 3.97 -23.10
CA LEU A 57 10.73 4.22 -22.33
C LEU A 57 11.90 4.76 -23.16
N LYS A 58 12.07 4.28 -24.40
CA LYS A 58 13.09 4.76 -25.34
C LYS A 58 12.93 6.23 -25.73
N ASP A 59 11.71 6.77 -25.65
CA ASP A 59 11.38 8.13 -26.05
C ASP A 59 11.47 9.11 -24.85
N ILE A 60 11.76 8.59 -23.65
CA ILE A 60 11.84 9.36 -22.42
C ILE A 60 13.29 9.74 -22.11
N ALA A 61 13.51 11.04 -21.93
CA ALA A 61 14.82 11.57 -21.58
C ALA A 61 15.25 11.13 -20.17
N GLU A 62 16.54 10.83 -20.02
CA GLU A 62 17.11 10.47 -18.71
C GLU A 62 17.05 11.64 -17.72
N GLY A 63 16.68 11.34 -16.48
CA GLY A 63 16.49 12.31 -15.40
C GLY A 63 15.15 13.05 -15.44
N SER A 64 14.24 12.66 -16.33
CA SER A 64 12.90 13.26 -16.41
C SER A 64 11.98 12.77 -15.27
N THR A 65 11.01 13.63 -14.93
CA THR A 65 9.84 13.27 -14.14
C THR A 65 8.62 13.32 -15.07
N ILE A 66 7.84 12.24 -15.17
CA ILE A 66 6.67 12.16 -16.06
C ILE A 66 5.40 11.75 -15.32
N PRO A 67 4.22 12.16 -15.79
CA PRO A 67 2.96 11.61 -15.32
C PRO A 67 2.87 10.13 -15.69
N PHE A 68 2.24 9.33 -14.83
CA PHE A 68 2.22 7.88 -15.00
C PHE A 68 0.95 7.23 -14.43
N GLY A 69 0.32 6.38 -15.22
CA GLY A 69 -0.83 5.58 -14.83
C GLY A 69 -0.60 4.11 -15.10
N MET A 70 -1.05 3.25 -14.19
CA MET A 70 -1.09 1.81 -14.40
C MET A 70 -2.49 1.27 -14.09
N ILE A 71 -3.08 0.53 -15.02
CA ILE A 71 -4.41 -0.07 -14.87
C ILE A 71 -4.29 -1.58 -15.06
N PHE A 72 -4.68 -2.34 -14.04
CA PHE A 72 -4.65 -3.79 -14.01
C PHE A 72 -6.08 -4.30 -14.09
N LYS A 73 -6.45 -4.98 -15.17
CA LYS A 73 -7.73 -5.67 -15.24
C LYS A 73 -7.51 -7.14 -15.00
N VAL A 74 -8.18 -7.65 -13.98
CA VAL A 74 -7.93 -8.98 -13.41
C VAL A 74 -9.21 -9.78 -13.49
N ALA A 75 -9.13 -11.03 -13.95
CA ALA A 75 -10.26 -11.94 -14.00
C ALA A 75 -9.88 -13.35 -13.52
N GLY A 76 -10.85 -14.04 -12.94
CA GLY A 76 -10.75 -15.40 -12.44
C GLY A 76 -12.00 -15.75 -11.64
N GLU A 77 -12.24 -17.05 -11.41
CA GLU A 77 -13.44 -17.54 -10.72
C GLU A 77 -13.62 -16.92 -9.33
N LYS A 78 -12.51 -16.69 -8.62
CA LYS A 78 -12.50 -16.11 -7.27
C LYS A 78 -12.36 -14.59 -7.25
N ILE A 79 -12.30 -13.93 -8.41
CA ILE A 79 -12.10 -12.47 -8.48
C ILE A 79 -13.41 -11.73 -8.23
N GLU A 80 -13.47 -11.05 -7.09
CA GLU A 80 -14.56 -10.17 -6.68
C GLU A 80 -14.07 -8.74 -6.48
N LYS A 81 -14.97 -7.74 -6.50
CA LYS A 81 -14.61 -6.32 -6.34
C LYS A 81 -13.82 -6.02 -5.06
N ASP A 82 -14.06 -6.80 -3.99
CA ASP A 82 -13.38 -6.64 -2.70
C ASP A 82 -11.90 -7.05 -2.77
N LEU A 83 -11.46 -7.73 -3.83
CA LEU A 83 -10.05 -8.05 -4.05
C LEU A 83 -9.31 -6.97 -4.83
N GLU A 84 -10.01 -5.99 -5.41
CA GLU A 84 -9.36 -4.96 -6.21
C GLU A 84 -8.28 -4.23 -5.41
N SER A 85 -8.59 -3.75 -4.20
CA SER A 85 -7.63 -3.06 -3.34
C SER A 85 -6.48 -3.97 -2.90
N ILE A 86 -6.75 -5.26 -2.72
CA ILE A 86 -5.73 -6.26 -2.33
C ILE A 86 -4.74 -6.47 -3.46
N ILE A 87 -5.25 -6.71 -4.67
CA ILE A 87 -4.43 -6.87 -5.87
C ILE A 87 -3.66 -5.58 -6.14
N GLU A 88 -4.32 -4.43 -6.07
CA GLU A 88 -3.69 -3.10 -6.25
C GLU A 88 -2.58 -2.88 -5.24
N ARG A 89 -2.78 -3.27 -3.97
CA ARG A 89 -1.74 -3.12 -2.95
C ARG A 89 -0.51 -4.00 -3.22
N ARG A 90 -0.64 -5.10 -3.96
CA ARG A 90 0.50 -5.94 -4.35
C ARG A 90 1.42 -5.24 -5.35
N ASN A 91 0.98 -4.19 -6.05
CA ASN A 91 1.86 -3.39 -6.92
C ASN A 91 3.10 -2.90 -6.18
N HIS A 92 2.93 -2.45 -4.93
CA HIS A 92 4.03 -1.96 -4.10
C HIS A 92 5.16 -2.98 -3.95
N ALA A 93 4.82 -4.23 -3.68
CA ALA A 93 5.81 -5.29 -3.49
C ALA A 93 6.29 -5.84 -4.85
N LEU A 94 5.36 -6.28 -5.70
CA LEU A 94 5.68 -7.02 -6.92
C LEU A 94 6.45 -6.18 -7.95
N LEU A 95 6.16 -4.87 -8.07
CA LEU A 95 6.95 -3.99 -8.91
C LEU A 95 8.35 -3.77 -8.31
N SER A 96 8.44 -3.65 -6.98
CA SER A 96 9.72 -3.49 -6.28
C SER A 96 10.56 -4.78 -6.23
N TYR A 97 10.03 -5.93 -6.67
CA TYR A 97 10.82 -7.16 -6.82
C TYR A 97 11.75 -7.10 -8.04
N ILE A 98 11.52 -6.16 -8.97
CA ILE A 98 12.37 -5.98 -10.13
C ILE A 98 13.55 -5.09 -9.73
N SER A 99 14.79 -5.61 -9.79
CA SER A 99 15.97 -4.80 -9.50
C SER A 99 16.06 -3.58 -10.41
N GLY A 100 16.24 -2.41 -9.82
CA GLY A 100 16.23 -1.12 -10.51
C GLY A 100 14.82 -0.55 -10.75
N LEU A 101 13.77 -1.12 -10.17
CA LEU A 101 12.43 -0.53 -10.11
C LEU A 101 12.04 -0.30 -8.64
N MET A 102 11.62 0.92 -8.32
CA MET A 102 11.16 1.30 -6.99
C MET A 102 9.72 1.77 -7.08
N HIS A 103 8.83 1.23 -6.25
CA HIS A 103 7.46 1.72 -6.07
C HIS A 103 7.24 2.15 -4.61
N LEU A 104 6.55 3.27 -4.43
CA LEU A 104 6.14 3.81 -3.13
C LEU A 104 4.67 4.25 -3.19
N ASN A 105 4.08 4.36 -2.00
CA ASN A 105 2.71 4.84 -1.76
C ASN A 105 1.65 3.90 -2.37
N GLN A 106 0.55 4.46 -2.90
CA GLN A 106 -0.64 3.74 -3.36
C GLN A 106 -1.62 4.65 -4.13
N ARG A 107 -2.60 4.06 -4.83
CA ARG A 107 -3.72 4.75 -5.50
C ARG A 107 -3.24 5.92 -6.37
N TYR A 108 -3.73 7.15 -6.12
CA TYR A 108 -3.41 8.38 -6.86
C TYR A 108 -2.13 9.09 -6.37
N ASP A 109 -1.43 8.51 -5.40
CA ASP A 109 -0.25 9.10 -4.77
C ASP A 109 1.01 8.25 -5.02
N ILE A 110 0.98 7.36 -6.03
CA ILE A 110 2.13 6.53 -6.34
C ILE A 110 3.36 7.38 -6.68
N TRP A 111 4.51 6.92 -6.21
CA TRP A 111 5.80 7.49 -6.57
C TRP A 111 6.76 6.39 -6.93
N MET A 112 7.16 6.35 -8.20
CA MET A 112 8.08 5.33 -8.68
C MET A 112 9.34 5.93 -9.25
N ARG A 113 10.40 5.13 -9.24
CA ARG A 113 11.65 5.43 -9.92
C ARG A 113 12.13 4.22 -10.69
N ILE A 114 12.69 4.49 -11.86
CA ILE A 114 13.39 3.50 -12.68
C ILE A 114 14.87 3.88 -12.67
N GLY A 115 15.72 2.90 -12.38
CA GLY A 115 17.16 3.08 -12.28
C GLY A 115 17.87 2.91 -13.63
N LYS A 116 19.01 3.58 -13.79
CA LYS A 116 19.90 3.44 -14.97
C LYS A 116 20.36 2.00 -15.20
N GLY A 117 20.28 1.14 -14.18
CA GLY A 117 20.55 -0.29 -14.30
C GLY A 117 19.65 -0.99 -15.33
N LEU A 118 18.36 -0.67 -15.37
CA LEU A 118 17.42 -1.24 -16.35
C LEU A 118 17.75 -0.79 -17.77
N LYS A 119 18.09 0.49 -17.96
CA LYS A 119 18.57 1.02 -19.25
C LYS A 119 19.85 0.31 -19.73
N LYS A 120 20.81 0.06 -18.82
CA LYS A 120 22.06 -0.68 -19.14
C LYS A 120 21.80 -2.14 -19.53
N LYS A 121 20.72 -2.75 -19.01
CA LYS A 121 20.26 -4.09 -19.42
C LYS A 121 19.56 -4.11 -20.79
N GLY A 122 19.37 -2.94 -21.41
CA GLY A 122 18.78 -2.81 -22.73
C GLY A 122 17.27 -2.59 -22.72
N VAL A 123 16.66 -2.31 -21.56
CA VAL A 123 15.21 -1.99 -21.49
C VAL A 123 14.95 -0.71 -22.29
N THR A 124 13.99 -0.80 -23.21
CA THR A 124 13.55 0.27 -24.11
C THR A 124 12.04 0.44 -24.15
N SER A 125 11.26 -0.52 -23.62
CA SER A 125 9.80 -0.47 -23.64
C SER A 125 9.16 -0.82 -22.30
N TRP A 126 8.01 -0.21 -21.99
CA TRP A 126 7.17 -0.58 -20.85
C TRP A 126 6.74 -2.04 -20.90
N VAL A 127 6.52 -2.59 -22.11
CA VAL A 127 6.12 -3.99 -22.31
C VAL A 127 7.17 -4.95 -21.76
N GLU A 128 8.46 -4.61 -21.88
CA GLU A 128 9.56 -5.43 -21.39
C GLU A 128 9.59 -5.51 -19.85
N ILE A 129 9.04 -4.50 -19.16
CA ILE A 129 8.90 -4.49 -17.70
C ILE A 129 7.61 -5.20 -17.27
N PHE A 130 6.48 -4.86 -17.88
CA PHE A 130 5.17 -5.26 -17.37
C PHE A 130 4.72 -6.65 -17.83
N THR A 131 5.29 -7.22 -18.90
CA THR A 131 5.01 -8.62 -19.26
C THR A 131 5.49 -9.60 -18.17
N PRO A 132 6.73 -9.52 -17.67
CA PRO A 132 7.15 -10.31 -16.50
C PRO A 132 6.35 -10.01 -15.22
N VAL A 133 5.83 -8.79 -15.05
CA VAL A 133 4.95 -8.45 -13.92
C VAL A 133 3.67 -9.27 -13.97
N ILE A 134 3.07 -9.47 -15.16
CA ILE A 134 1.87 -10.32 -15.28
C ILE A 134 2.15 -11.75 -14.79
N GLU A 135 3.26 -12.34 -15.21
CA GLU A 135 3.67 -13.68 -14.78
C GLU A 135 3.91 -13.73 -13.27
N LEU A 136 4.55 -12.70 -12.71
CA LEU A 136 4.77 -12.59 -11.26
C LEU A 136 3.45 -12.51 -10.49
N TYR A 137 2.47 -11.74 -10.98
CA TYR A 137 1.13 -11.67 -10.38
C TYR A 137 0.45 -13.04 -10.34
N LYS A 138 0.49 -13.79 -11.44
CA LYS A 138 -0.15 -15.11 -11.52
C LYS A 138 0.59 -16.15 -10.66
N ALA A 139 1.90 -16.02 -10.49
CA ALA A 139 2.69 -16.87 -9.60
C ALA A 139 2.38 -16.61 -8.12
N GLU A 140 2.28 -15.33 -7.74
CA GLU A 140 2.07 -14.89 -6.35
C GLU A 140 0.60 -14.96 -5.92
N MET A 141 -0.32 -14.85 -6.87
CA MET A 141 -1.76 -14.93 -6.66
C MET A 141 -2.38 -15.90 -7.68
N PRO A 142 -2.24 -17.22 -7.49
CA PRO A 142 -2.69 -18.23 -8.46
C PRO A 142 -4.19 -18.26 -8.76
N PHE A 143 -4.99 -17.52 -7.98
CA PHE A 143 -6.42 -17.31 -8.23
C PHE A 143 -6.69 -16.27 -9.34
N ILE A 144 -5.66 -15.57 -9.83
CA ILE A 144 -5.73 -14.72 -11.02
C ILE A 144 -5.56 -15.61 -12.26
N GLU A 145 -6.61 -15.75 -13.06
CA GLU A 145 -6.58 -16.57 -14.28
C GLU A 145 -6.16 -15.74 -15.49
N LYS A 146 -6.71 -14.52 -15.61
CA LYS A 146 -6.38 -13.58 -16.67
C LYS A 146 -5.99 -12.23 -16.11
N LEU A 147 -4.96 -11.64 -16.69
CA LEU A 147 -4.51 -10.29 -16.35
C LEU A 147 -4.09 -9.54 -17.60
N GLU A 148 -4.58 -8.30 -17.75
CA GLU A 148 -4.04 -7.34 -18.72
C GLU A 148 -3.64 -6.04 -18.00
N ILE A 149 -2.59 -5.40 -18.50
CA ILE A 149 -2.05 -4.16 -17.94
C ILE A 149 -2.09 -3.06 -19.01
N THR A 150 -2.59 -1.88 -18.64
CA THR A 150 -2.49 -0.67 -19.44
C THR A 150 -1.59 0.33 -18.74
N ILE A 151 -0.52 0.75 -19.43
CA ILE A 151 0.40 1.79 -19.00
C ILE A 151 0.05 3.08 -19.72
N VAL A 152 -0.12 4.17 -18.96
CA VAL A 152 -0.52 5.48 -19.47
C VAL A 152 0.59 6.48 -19.14
N THR A 153 1.19 7.07 -20.15
CA THR A 153 2.28 8.05 -20.03
C THR A 153 2.01 9.35 -20.79
N ASP A 154 0.96 9.37 -21.64
CA ASP A 154 0.48 10.60 -22.23
C ASP A 154 -0.13 11.51 -21.14
N PRO A 155 0.35 12.76 -20.96
CA PRO A 155 -0.10 13.61 -19.87
C PRO A 155 -1.62 13.88 -19.86
N ALA A 156 -2.26 14.02 -21.02
CA ALA A 156 -3.69 14.27 -21.09
C ALA A 156 -4.49 13.02 -20.72
N GLN A 157 -4.04 11.85 -21.17
CA GLN A 157 -4.67 10.57 -20.84
C GLN A 157 -4.45 10.18 -19.37
N VAL A 158 -3.27 10.42 -18.79
CA VAL A 158 -3.04 10.20 -17.35
C VAL A 158 -4.05 11.00 -16.53
N LYS A 159 -4.23 12.28 -16.85
CA LYS A 159 -5.21 13.12 -16.15
C LYS A 159 -6.65 12.63 -16.30
N ALA A 160 -7.03 12.17 -17.48
CA ALA A 160 -8.38 11.66 -17.76
C ALA A 160 -8.66 10.35 -17.04
N GLU A 161 -7.71 9.40 -17.06
CA GLU A 161 -7.86 8.12 -16.38
C GLU A 161 -7.74 8.27 -14.85
N LEU A 162 -6.88 9.16 -14.35
CA LEU A 162 -6.81 9.49 -12.93
C LEU A 162 -8.17 9.97 -12.41
N ALA A 163 -8.88 10.85 -13.15
CA ALA A 163 -10.20 11.30 -12.74
C ALA A 163 -11.20 10.13 -12.57
N LYS A 164 -11.17 9.14 -13.46
CA LYS A 164 -12.00 7.93 -13.34
C LYS A 164 -11.55 7.06 -12.16
N ALA A 165 -10.25 6.93 -11.95
CA ALA A 165 -9.70 6.18 -10.83
C ALA A 165 -10.13 6.80 -9.49
N MET A 166 -10.16 8.14 -9.38
CA MET A 166 -10.68 8.85 -8.21
C MET A 166 -12.13 8.50 -7.89
N ASP A 167 -12.99 8.33 -8.89
CA ASP A 167 -14.38 7.91 -8.67
C ASP A 167 -14.45 6.48 -8.11
N VAL A 168 -13.58 5.58 -8.57
CA VAL A 168 -13.48 4.20 -8.05
C VAL A 168 -12.98 4.21 -6.59
N TYR A 169 -11.91 4.94 -6.29
CA TYR A 169 -11.39 5.04 -4.92
C TYR A 169 -12.44 5.60 -3.96
N LYS A 170 -13.14 6.66 -4.38
CA LYS A 170 -14.24 7.24 -3.59
C LYS A 170 -15.34 6.20 -3.32
N ALA A 171 -15.73 5.41 -4.32
CA ALA A 171 -16.73 4.37 -4.13
C ALA A 171 -16.27 3.26 -3.16
N ARG A 172 -14.98 2.89 -3.19
CA ARG A 172 -14.38 1.95 -2.23
C ARG A 172 -14.41 2.52 -0.81
N ASP A 173 -14.01 3.78 -0.66
CA ASP A 173 -13.95 4.46 0.64
C ASP A 173 -15.36 4.66 1.24
N GLU A 174 -16.34 5.06 0.44
CA GLU A 174 -17.74 5.21 0.90
C GLU A 174 -18.33 3.89 1.39
N ARG A 175 -17.99 2.77 0.73
CA ARG A 175 -18.47 1.45 1.15
C ARG A 175 -17.93 1.05 2.53
N ALA A 176 -16.73 1.51 2.89
CA ALA A 176 -16.11 1.18 4.17
C ALA A 176 -16.77 1.89 5.37
N LYS A 177 -17.47 3.02 5.16
CA LYS A 177 -18.00 3.87 6.24
C LYS A 177 -19.23 3.32 6.98
N GLY A 178 -19.91 2.33 6.43
CA GLY A 178 -21.21 1.87 6.94
C GLY A 178 -21.14 0.67 7.89
N LEU A 179 -19.95 0.19 8.24
CA LEU A 179 -19.73 -0.97 9.09
C LEU A 179 -18.91 -0.55 10.29
N HIS A 180 -19.31 -0.96 11.49
CA HIS A 180 -18.60 -0.67 12.74
C HIS A 180 -18.06 -1.95 13.37
N ASP A 181 -17.11 -1.79 14.30
CA ASP A 181 -16.54 -2.90 15.05
C ASP A 181 -17.60 -3.74 15.77
N GLU A 182 -18.68 -3.11 16.24
CA GLU A 182 -19.78 -3.75 16.95
C GLU A 182 -20.57 -4.71 16.03
N ASP A 183 -20.53 -4.49 14.72
CA ASP A 183 -21.29 -5.26 13.72
C ASP A 183 -20.58 -6.54 13.27
N VAL A 184 -19.33 -6.77 13.71
CA VAL A 184 -18.49 -7.88 13.24
C VAL A 184 -17.88 -8.69 14.37
N ASP A 185 -17.79 -10.01 14.22
CA ASP A 185 -17.13 -10.90 15.21
C ASP A 185 -15.67 -11.22 14.86
N VAL A 186 -15.19 -10.75 13.72
CA VAL A 186 -13.85 -11.03 13.19
C VAL A 186 -13.20 -9.73 12.77
N PHE A 187 -11.95 -9.52 13.17
CA PHE A 187 -11.05 -8.52 12.61
C PHE A 187 -10.01 -9.19 11.71
N TYR A 188 -9.20 -8.40 11.02
CA TYR A 188 -8.19 -8.94 10.12
C TYR A 188 -6.79 -8.44 10.46
N GLY A 189 -5.86 -9.37 10.60
CA GLY A 189 -4.44 -9.06 10.68
C GLY A 189 -3.85 -8.82 9.30
N CYS A 190 -2.75 -8.07 9.23
CA CYS A 190 -1.96 -7.91 8.01
C CYS A 190 -0.46 -7.86 8.32
N THR A 191 0.32 -8.75 7.69
CA THR A 191 1.78 -8.85 7.82
C THR A 191 2.53 -8.57 6.51
N LEU A 192 1.85 -8.01 5.51
CA LEU A 192 2.43 -7.74 4.18
C LEU A 192 3.72 -6.92 4.25
N CYS A 193 3.81 -6.00 5.23
CA CYS A 193 4.96 -5.11 5.38
C CYS A 193 6.12 -5.70 6.20
N GLN A 194 6.05 -6.96 6.63
CA GLN A 194 7.14 -7.59 7.40
C GLN A 194 8.43 -7.77 6.59
N ALA A 195 8.37 -7.69 5.26
CA ALA A 195 9.55 -7.69 4.40
C ALA A 195 10.55 -6.56 4.75
N PHE A 196 10.06 -5.41 5.21
CA PHE A 196 10.90 -4.26 5.59
C PHE A 196 10.74 -3.82 7.06
N ALA A 197 9.68 -4.24 7.74
CA ALA A 197 9.46 -4.02 9.16
C ALA A 197 9.09 -5.35 9.86
N PRO A 198 10.08 -6.21 10.17
CA PRO A 198 9.84 -7.61 10.54
C PRO A 198 8.92 -7.82 11.76
N THR A 199 8.91 -6.88 12.70
CA THR A 199 8.08 -6.95 13.90
C THR A 199 6.71 -6.27 13.73
N SER A 200 6.43 -5.68 12.56
CA SER A 200 5.16 -5.00 12.29
C SER A 200 4.04 -5.99 12.04
N ALA A 201 2.89 -5.75 12.66
CA ALA A 201 1.65 -6.43 12.35
C ALA A 201 0.51 -5.41 12.45
N CYS A 202 -0.32 -5.29 11.41
CA CYS A 202 -1.50 -4.44 11.48
C CYS A 202 -2.72 -5.22 11.92
N VAL A 203 -3.61 -4.57 12.67
CA VAL A 203 -5.01 -4.97 12.85
C VAL A 203 -5.87 -4.01 12.05
N VAL A 204 -6.72 -4.57 11.19
CA VAL A 204 -7.68 -3.85 10.36
C VAL A 204 -9.08 -4.20 10.86
N THR A 205 -9.81 -3.18 11.29
CA THR A 205 -11.20 -3.28 11.74
C THR A 205 -12.08 -2.34 10.90
N PRO A 206 -13.40 -2.44 10.98
CA PRO A 206 -14.27 -1.48 10.31
C PRO A 206 -14.00 -0.03 10.75
N ASP A 207 -13.78 0.20 12.05
CA ASP A 207 -13.48 1.52 12.61
C ASP A 207 -11.97 1.89 12.60
N ARG A 208 -11.08 0.98 12.17
CA ARG A 208 -9.65 1.26 12.01
C ARG A 208 -9.10 0.63 10.72
N PRO A 209 -9.22 1.35 9.59
CA PRO A 209 -8.57 0.97 8.34
C PRO A 209 -7.05 0.91 8.47
N SER A 210 -6.39 0.23 7.53
CA SER A 210 -4.94 0.10 7.58
C SER A 210 -4.23 1.47 7.54
N LEU A 211 -3.07 1.54 8.19
CA LEU A 211 -2.24 2.74 8.21
C LEU A 211 -1.81 3.21 6.81
N CYS A 212 -1.74 2.30 5.83
CA CYS A 212 -1.40 2.64 4.45
C CYS A 212 -2.57 3.20 3.63
N GLY A 213 -3.79 3.25 4.17
CA GLY A 213 -4.99 3.72 3.47
C GLY A 213 -5.57 2.74 2.44
N ALA A 214 -4.85 1.68 2.10
CA ALA A 214 -5.18 0.80 0.99
C ALA A 214 -5.98 -0.46 1.37
N ILE A 215 -6.12 -0.79 2.66
CA ILE A 215 -6.79 -2.02 3.10
C ILE A 215 -7.84 -1.67 4.16
N THR A 216 -9.09 -1.95 3.83
CA THR A 216 -10.26 -1.89 4.71
C THR A 216 -10.58 -3.27 5.27
N TRP A 217 -11.55 -3.34 6.18
CA TRP A 217 -12.03 -4.62 6.71
C TRP A 217 -12.57 -5.56 5.62
N PHE A 218 -13.29 -5.03 4.62
CA PHE A 218 -13.81 -5.83 3.50
C PHE A 218 -12.70 -6.45 2.66
N ASP A 219 -11.63 -5.68 2.41
CA ASP A 219 -10.46 -6.14 1.67
C ASP A 219 -9.75 -7.26 2.45
N GLY A 220 -9.56 -7.09 3.76
CA GLY A 220 -8.97 -8.10 4.65
C GLY A 220 -9.76 -9.41 4.66
N ARG A 221 -11.10 -9.33 4.72
CA ARG A 221 -12.00 -10.49 4.62
C ARG A 221 -11.86 -11.21 3.29
N ALA A 222 -11.89 -10.47 2.18
CA ALA A 222 -11.78 -11.05 0.85
C ALA A 222 -10.43 -11.74 0.65
N ALA A 223 -9.33 -11.08 1.05
CA ALA A 223 -7.99 -11.65 0.99
C ALA A 223 -7.87 -12.96 1.78
N ALA A 224 -8.25 -12.95 3.06
CA ALA A 224 -8.15 -14.13 3.92
C ALA A 224 -9.04 -15.31 3.46
N LYS A 225 -10.16 -15.02 2.78
CA LYS A 225 -11.04 -16.04 2.20
C LYS A 225 -10.41 -16.69 0.97
N VAL A 226 -9.76 -15.91 0.12
CA VAL A 226 -9.22 -16.38 -1.17
C VAL A 226 -7.85 -17.03 -1.00
N ASP A 227 -7.04 -16.51 -0.07
CA ASP A 227 -5.72 -17.01 0.28
C ASP A 227 -5.56 -17.11 1.82
N PRO A 228 -6.01 -18.22 2.44
CA PRO A 228 -5.97 -18.39 3.90
C PRO A 228 -4.56 -18.44 4.52
N GLU A 229 -3.55 -18.79 3.73
CA GLU A 229 -2.14 -18.82 4.15
C GLU A 229 -1.41 -17.51 3.82
N GLY A 230 -2.14 -16.54 3.25
CA GLY A 230 -1.63 -15.25 2.83
C GLY A 230 -1.31 -14.29 3.99
N PRO A 231 -0.87 -13.06 3.66
CA PRO A 231 -0.47 -12.08 4.66
C PRO A 231 -1.66 -11.46 5.41
N GLN A 232 -2.89 -11.63 4.93
CA GLN A 232 -4.12 -11.27 5.64
C GLN A 232 -4.76 -12.50 6.26
N PHE A 233 -5.10 -12.42 7.54
CA PHE A 233 -5.62 -13.57 8.29
C PHE A 233 -6.68 -13.10 9.30
N PRO A 234 -7.67 -13.95 9.61
CA PRO A 234 -8.72 -13.61 10.56
C PRO A 234 -8.18 -13.55 12.00
N ILE A 235 -8.76 -12.65 12.78
CA ILE A 235 -8.59 -12.52 14.23
C ILE A 235 -9.99 -12.58 14.82
N GLU A 236 -10.35 -13.70 15.44
CA GLU A 236 -11.62 -13.84 16.14
C GLU A 236 -11.68 -12.82 17.28
N LYS A 237 -12.59 -11.85 17.20
CA LYS A 237 -12.61 -10.65 18.04
C LYS A 237 -12.73 -10.99 19.52
N GLY A 238 -13.60 -11.94 19.86
CA GLY A 238 -13.95 -12.27 21.24
C GLY A 238 -14.56 -11.08 22.00
N THR A 239 -14.45 -11.08 23.33
CA THR A 239 -14.90 -9.96 24.18
C THR A 239 -13.75 -9.00 24.43
N ALA A 240 -14.01 -7.70 24.32
CA ALA A 240 -13.01 -6.69 24.67
C ALA A 240 -12.66 -6.77 26.16
N VAL A 241 -11.36 -6.69 26.45
CA VAL A 241 -10.83 -6.45 27.80
C VAL A 241 -11.14 -5.00 28.20
N ASP A 242 -10.99 -4.08 27.25
CA ASP A 242 -11.42 -2.68 27.38
C ASP A 242 -11.97 -2.17 26.05
N GLN A 243 -13.23 -1.72 26.08
CA GLN A 243 -13.94 -1.21 24.91
C GLN A 243 -13.41 0.15 24.45
N VAL A 244 -12.90 0.97 25.38
CA VAL A 244 -12.46 2.35 25.08
C VAL A 244 -11.12 2.30 24.35
N SER A 245 -10.11 1.66 24.94
CA SER A 245 -8.81 1.49 24.28
C SER A 245 -8.83 0.47 23.12
N GLY A 246 -9.89 -0.35 23.02
CA GLY A 246 -9.97 -1.43 22.05
C GLY A 246 -8.97 -2.54 22.35
N GLU A 247 -8.83 -2.91 23.63
CA GLU A 247 -8.01 -4.05 24.05
C GLU A 247 -8.80 -5.35 23.87
N TYR A 248 -8.22 -6.30 23.13
CA TYR A 248 -8.77 -7.64 22.96
C TYR A 248 -7.68 -8.67 23.21
N ALA A 249 -8.02 -9.77 23.91
CA ALA A 249 -7.05 -10.84 24.17
C ALA A 249 -6.50 -11.44 22.87
N ALA A 250 -7.36 -11.62 21.85
CA ALA A 250 -6.96 -12.15 20.54
C ALA A 250 -6.00 -11.21 19.79
N ILE A 251 -6.15 -9.90 19.96
CA ILE A 251 -5.23 -8.91 19.37
C ILE A 251 -3.87 -8.95 20.07
N ASN A 252 -3.85 -9.07 21.39
CA ASN A 252 -2.63 -9.22 22.17
C ASN A 252 -1.86 -10.49 21.79
N GLU A 253 -2.55 -11.63 21.63
CA GLU A 253 -1.93 -12.87 21.15
C GLU A 253 -1.36 -12.72 19.73
N MET A 254 -2.13 -12.09 18.83
CA MET A 254 -1.67 -11.81 17.46
C MET A 254 -0.42 -10.93 17.47
N ALA A 255 -0.44 -9.85 18.26
CA ALA A 255 0.67 -8.93 18.42
C ALA A 255 1.95 -9.67 18.84
N GLU A 256 1.89 -10.44 19.94
CA GLU A 256 3.03 -11.21 20.46
C GLU A 256 3.56 -12.20 19.41
N LYS A 257 2.66 -12.97 18.81
CA LYS A 257 3.03 -14.01 17.84
C LYS A 257 3.65 -13.41 16.57
N ARG A 258 3.03 -12.39 16.00
CA ARG A 258 3.43 -11.84 14.70
C ARG A 258 4.59 -10.87 14.80
N SER A 259 4.81 -10.25 15.96
CA SER A 259 5.97 -9.41 16.20
C SER A 259 7.23 -10.18 16.61
N GLY A 260 7.14 -11.51 16.79
CA GLY A 260 8.23 -12.33 17.32
C GLY A 260 8.54 -12.01 18.80
N GLY A 261 7.55 -11.58 19.57
CA GLY A 261 7.69 -11.24 20.99
C GLY A 261 8.17 -9.81 21.28
N GLU A 262 8.39 -8.97 20.27
CA GLU A 262 8.79 -7.55 20.46
C GLU A 262 7.79 -6.77 21.33
N TYR A 263 6.49 -7.05 21.20
CA TYR A 263 5.43 -6.47 22.03
C TYR A 263 4.30 -7.49 22.18
N SER A 264 3.68 -7.53 23.36
CA SER A 264 2.64 -8.51 23.70
C SER A 264 1.26 -7.88 23.91
N ARG A 265 1.15 -6.55 23.78
CA ARG A 265 -0.11 -5.82 23.92
C ARG A 265 -0.28 -4.83 22.78
N MET A 266 -1.47 -4.71 22.25
CA MET A 266 -1.82 -3.70 21.26
C MET A 266 -3.24 -3.20 21.49
N LEU A 267 -3.37 -1.88 21.65
CA LEU A 267 -4.61 -1.17 21.90
C LEU A 267 -5.01 -0.44 20.63
N LEU A 268 -6.21 -0.74 20.13
CA LEU A 268 -6.67 -0.25 18.83
C LEU A 268 -7.02 1.23 18.80
N TYR A 269 -7.33 1.88 19.91
CA TYR A 269 -7.91 3.24 19.88
C TYR A 269 -7.19 4.24 20.77
N THR A 270 -5.90 4.02 21.01
CA THR A 270 -5.05 4.93 21.79
C THR A 270 -3.87 5.46 20.97
N PHE A 271 -3.35 6.60 21.42
CA PHE A 271 -2.08 7.16 20.99
C PHE A 271 -0.92 6.84 21.97
N PHE A 272 -1.27 6.42 23.19
CA PHE A 272 -0.33 6.20 24.30
C PHE A 272 -0.33 4.73 24.74
N ASP A 273 0.43 4.42 25.80
CA ASP A 273 0.60 3.08 26.38
C ASP A 273 1.11 2.02 25.40
N ALA A 274 0.21 1.29 24.76
CA ALA A 274 0.52 0.21 23.83
C ALA A 274 -0.16 0.47 22.47
N PRO A 275 0.21 1.55 21.76
CA PRO A 275 -0.43 1.91 20.51
C PRO A 275 -0.15 0.85 19.44
N HIS A 276 -0.97 0.86 18.40
CA HIS A 276 -0.70 0.09 17.20
C HIS A 276 0.69 0.45 16.60
N THR A 277 1.38 -0.53 16.00
CA THR A 277 2.70 -0.29 15.40
C THR A 277 2.61 0.31 14.01
N SER A 278 3.74 0.81 13.49
CA SER A 278 3.84 1.38 12.15
C SER A 278 5.00 0.74 11.38
N CYS A 279 4.74 0.29 10.14
CA CYS A 279 5.80 -0.25 9.29
C CYS A 279 6.60 0.88 8.62
N GLY A 280 6.00 1.60 7.68
CA GLY A 280 6.66 2.68 6.93
C GLY A 280 5.84 3.27 5.78
N CYS A 281 4.70 2.65 5.44
CA CYS A 281 3.80 3.11 4.37
C CYS A 281 2.60 3.93 4.86
N PHE A 282 2.63 4.47 6.08
CA PHE A 282 1.54 5.30 6.62
C PHE A 282 1.35 6.60 5.83
N GLU A 283 0.10 6.98 5.59
CA GLU A 283 -0.24 8.23 4.86
C GLU A 283 0.06 9.47 5.71
N THR A 284 -0.09 9.36 7.02
CA THR A 284 0.11 10.45 7.97
C THR A 284 0.85 9.99 9.23
N ILE A 285 1.50 10.91 9.93
CA ILE A 285 2.10 10.69 11.25
C ILE A 285 1.44 11.62 12.26
N GLY A 286 0.91 11.06 13.34
CA GLY A 286 0.63 11.81 14.56
C GLY A 286 1.88 11.90 15.43
N PHE A 287 2.11 13.06 16.05
CA PHE A 287 3.16 13.28 17.04
C PHE A 287 2.62 14.07 18.23
N TYR A 288 2.97 13.67 19.45
CA TYR A 288 2.51 14.35 20.66
C TYR A 288 3.25 15.68 20.88
N MET A 289 2.50 16.71 21.30
CA MET A 289 2.97 18.06 21.61
C MET A 289 2.61 18.39 23.06
N PRO A 290 3.53 18.15 24.02
CA PRO A 290 3.27 18.39 25.44
C PRO A 290 2.88 19.82 25.79
N GLU A 291 3.35 20.81 25.02
CA GLU A 291 3.13 22.24 25.27
C GLU A 291 1.66 22.64 25.14
N VAL A 292 0.89 21.89 24.35
CA VAL A 292 -0.54 22.12 24.12
C VAL A 292 -1.39 20.90 24.50
N ASP A 293 -0.77 19.88 25.13
CA ASP A 293 -1.40 18.61 25.47
C ASP A 293 -2.23 18.05 24.31
N GLY A 294 -1.59 17.95 23.14
CA GLY A 294 -2.29 17.65 21.88
C GLY A 294 -1.46 16.82 20.91
N ILE A 295 -2.10 16.33 19.86
CA ILE A 295 -1.47 15.54 18.81
C ILE A 295 -1.39 16.40 17.54
N GLY A 296 -0.17 16.66 17.09
CA GLY A 296 0.09 17.24 15.79
C GLY A 296 0.02 16.17 14.70
N LEU A 297 -0.46 16.54 13.52
CA LEU A 297 -0.59 15.64 12.38
C LEU A 297 0.27 16.15 11.22
N ALA A 298 1.01 15.24 10.59
CA ALA A 298 1.80 15.52 9.41
C ALA A 298 1.42 14.57 8.29
N ASP A 299 0.96 15.14 7.19
CA ASP A 299 0.76 14.43 5.94
C ASP A 299 2.10 14.04 5.30
N ARG A 300 2.17 12.88 4.65
CA ARG A 300 3.38 12.39 3.96
C ARG A 300 3.92 13.38 2.94
N ASP A 301 3.05 14.17 2.33
CA ASP A 301 3.44 15.19 1.37
C ASP A 301 3.83 16.54 1.95
N PHE A 302 3.64 16.73 3.25
CA PHE A 302 4.10 17.93 3.91
C PHE A 302 5.64 18.02 3.90
N LYS A 303 6.17 19.00 3.16
CA LYS A 303 7.63 19.21 2.98
C LYS A 303 8.25 20.16 4.00
N GLY A 304 7.43 20.81 4.83
CA GLY A 304 7.89 21.76 5.83
C GLY A 304 8.36 21.10 7.13
N ALA A 305 8.89 21.91 8.04
CA ALA A 305 9.03 21.52 9.43
C ALA A 305 7.67 21.61 10.13
N THR A 306 7.33 20.60 10.92
CA THR A 306 6.13 20.61 11.75
C THR A 306 6.38 21.42 13.04
N PRO A 307 5.36 21.71 13.86
CA PRO A 307 5.54 22.44 15.13
C PRO A 307 6.63 21.90 16.08
N ASN A 308 6.97 20.60 16.02
CA ASN A 308 8.08 20.03 16.80
C ASN A 308 9.48 20.25 16.16
N GLY A 309 9.56 20.99 15.05
CA GLY A 309 10.78 21.28 14.32
C GLY A 309 11.24 20.20 13.34
N LEU A 310 10.55 19.05 13.26
CA LEU A 310 10.93 17.92 12.41
C LEU A 310 10.11 17.88 11.11
N PRO A 311 10.74 17.56 9.96
CA PRO A 311 10.00 17.22 8.74
C PRO A 311 9.43 15.79 8.82
N PHE A 312 8.43 15.49 7.98
CA PHE A 312 7.81 14.15 7.91
C PHE A 312 8.84 13.03 7.78
N SER A 313 9.84 13.18 6.91
CA SER A 313 10.86 12.16 6.66
C SER A 313 11.68 11.78 7.90
N THR A 314 11.96 12.75 8.78
CA THR A 314 12.67 12.49 10.04
C THR A 314 11.77 11.77 11.03
N MET A 315 10.51 12.19 11.17
CA MET A 315 9.55 11.50 12.05
C MET A 315 9.22 10.09 11.57
N ALA A 316 9.16 9.87 10.24
CA ALA A 316 8.90 8.56 9.66
C ALA A 316 9.96 7.53 10.07
N GLY A 317 11.23 7.96 10.16
CA GLY A 317 12.33 7.12 10.65
C GLY A 317 12.23 6.74 12.13
N GLN A 318 11.53 7.53 12.94
CA GLN A 318 11.27 7.25 14.36
C GLN A 318 10.01 6.41 14.56
N THR A 319 8.97 6.68 13.75
CA THR A 319 7.64 6.06 13.87
C THR A 319 7.62 4.64 13.30
N GLY A 320 8.37 4.40 12.22
CA GLY A 320 8.36 3.14 11.48
C GLY A 320 9.14 2.00 12.15
N GLY A 321 9.23 0.87 11.44
CA GLY A 321 10.03 -0.29 11.84
C GLY A 321 9.29 -1.33 12.68
N GLY A 322 7.97 -1.21 12.84
CA GLY A 322 7.15 -2.22 13.51
C GLY A 322 7.30 -2.24 15.03
N LYS A 323 7.62 -1.09 15.63
CA LYS A 323 7.76 -0.92 17.09
C LYS A 323 6.60 -0.11 17.65
N GLN A 324 6.36 -0.25 18.95
CA GLN A 324 5.47 0.66 19.68
C GLN A 324 6.26 1.89 20.11
N VAL A 325 5.91 3.04 19.54
CA VAL A 325 6.61 4.30 19.79
C VAL A 325 5.62 5.26 20.43
N VAL A 326 5.63 5.33 21.76
CA VAL A 326 4.76 6.26 22.48
C VAL A 326 5.13 7.69 22.09
N GLY A 327 4.14 8.47 21.66
CA GLY A 327 4.33 9.83 21.18
C GLY A 327 4.41 9.95 19.64
N PHE A 328 4.49 8.86 18.88
CA PHE A 328 4.46 8.85 17.42
C PHE A 328 3.63 7.69 16.86
N LEU A 329 2.69 7.97 15.96
CA LEU A 329 1.83 6.94 15.39
C LEU A 329 1.55 7.20 13.91
N GLY A 330 1.87 6.23 13.06
CA GLY A 330 1.49 6.24 11.65
C GLY A 330 0.03 5.83 11.45
N MET A 331 -0.71 6.61 10.65
CA MET A 331 -2.15 6.43 10.44
C MET A 331 -2.52 6.63 8.96
N GLY A 332 -3.58 5.96 8.54
CA GLY A 332 -4.22 6.17 7.24
C GLY A 332 -5.28 7.27 7.35
N ILE A 333 -5.53 7.97 6.25
CA ILE A 333 -6.44 9.12 6.20
C ILE A 333 -7.87 8.72 6.59
N LEU A 334 -8.31 7.52 6.21
CA LEU A 334 -9.66 7.06 6.53
C LEU A 334 -9.92 6.92 8.04
N TYR A 335 -8.88 6.71 8.85
CA TYR A 335 -9.04 6.56 10.30
C TYR A 335 -9.50 7.86 10.97
N TYR A 336 -9.18 9.04 10.42
CA TYR A 336 -9.65 10.33 10.96
C TYR A 336 -11.17 10.50 10.95
N PHE A 337 -11.86 9.75 10.08
CA PHE A 337 -13.33 9.81 9.96
C PHE A 337 -14.01 8.74 10.81
N SER A 338 -13.25 7.91 11.51
CA SER A 338 -13.77 6.87 12.39
C SER A 338 -14.37 7.48 13.66
N PRO A 339 -15.53 6.99 14.14
CA PRO A 339 -16.05 7.35 15.45
C PRO A 339 -15.13 6.91 16.60
N LYS A 340 -14.21 5.97 16.35
CA LYS A 340 -13.23 5.47 17.32
C LYS A 340 -11.83 6.09 17.15
N PHE A 341 -11.71 7.16 16.37
CA PHE A 341 -10.42 7.83 16.15
C PHE A 341 -9.78 8.28 17.47
N LEU A 342 -8.76 7.53 17.90
CA LEU A 342 -7.99 7.76 19.13
C LEU A 342 -8.89 8.10 20.33
N GLN A 343 -9.98 7.35 20.51
CA GLN A 343 -11.03 7.67 21.48
C GLN A 343 -10.59 7.52 22.96
N ALA A 344 -9.46 6.85 23.22
CA ALA A 344 -8.98 6.49 24.55
C ALA A 344 -8.04 7.51 25.18
#